data_AF-A0A7J4T799-F1
#
_entry.id   AF-A0A7J4T799-F1
#
_cell.length_a   1.000
_cell.length_b   1.000
_cell.length_c   1.000
_cell.angle_alpha   90.00
_cell.angle_beta   90.00
_cell.angle_gamma   90.00
#
_symmetry.space_group_name_H-M   'P 1'
#
loop_
_entity.id
_entity.type
_entity.pdbx_description
1 polymer ?
#
loop_
_entity_poly.entity_id
_entity_poly.type
_entity_poly.pdbx_seq_one_letter_code
_entity_poly.pdbx_strand_id
1 'polypeptide(L)'
;MSRGSGKGGASRGKGNSRRHSMTKSQRDQRANSLNPNNIANKSGNDNRSNQMNPNNPAYNSSRQSSGSSGRWSQRMDTKSASRIQAHADKTGANQDFKARAQSAAKKNEDMDS
;
A
#
# COMPACT_ATOMS: atom_id res chain seq x y z
N MET A 1 7.00 -25.99 40.90
CA MET A 1 7.33 -24.59 40.56
C MET A 1 7.89 -24.52 39.14
N SER A 2 7.52 -23.49 38.37
CA SER A 2 8.20 -22.94 37.16
C SER A 2 8.35 -23.82 35.90
N ARG A 3 7.57 -23.63 34.82
CA ARG A 3 7.60 -22.59 33.75
C ARG A 3 8.80 -22.64 32.79
N GLY A 4 8.50 -23.03 31.55
CA GLY A 4 9.21 -22.69 30.30
C GLY A 4 8.42 -23.29 29.14
N SER A 5 7.56 -22.60 28.39
CA SER A 5 7.69 -21.33 27.65
C SER A 5 8.83 -21.37 26.63
N GLY A 6 8.52 -21.79 25.40
CA GLY A 6 9.48 -21.88 24.30
C GLY A 6 8.79 -22.04 22.95
N LYS A 7 8.24 -20.93 22.45
CA LYS A 7 7.71 -20.64 21.10
C LYS A 7 8.21 -21.59 19.99
N GLY A 8 7.31 -22.47 19.56
CA GLY A 8 7.40 -23.16 18.27
C GLY A 8 7.32 -22.16 17.12
N GLY A 9 8.19 -22.38 16.13
CA GLY A 9 8.46 -21.47 15.03
C GLY A 9 7.23 -21.03 14.25
N ALA A 10 7.30 -19.81 13.74
CA ALA A 10 6.39 -19.26 12.77
C ALA A 10 6.29 -20.20 11.57
N SER A 11 5.21 -20.98 11.52
CA SER A 11 4.77 -21.67 10.31
C SER A 11 4.36 -20.60 9.30
N ARG A 12 5.35 -20.10 8.53
CA ARG A 12 5.10 -19.52 7.22
C ARG A 12 4.68 -20.65 6.30
N GLY A 13 3.48 -21.17 6.55
CA GLY A 13 2.78 -22.16 5.74
C GLY A 13 2.41 -21.54 4.41
N LYS A 14 3.38 -21.40 3.52
CA LYS A 14 3.13 -21.32 2.08
C LYS A 14 2.79 -22.74 1.62
N GLY A 15 1.56 -23.15 1.90
CA GLY A 15 1.03 -24.46 1.57
C GLY A 15 -0.10 -24.36 0.55
N ASN A 16 0.24 -24.70 -0.70
CA ASN A 16 -0.62 -25.50 -1.59
C ASN A 16 -1.94 -24.85 -2.09
N SER A 17 -1.88 -24.31 -3.31
CA SER A 17 -2.98 -23.82 -4.15
C SER A 17 -3.93 -24.93 -4.68
N ARG A 18 -4.41 -25.83 -3.82
CA ARG A 18 -5.49 -26.77 -4.16
C ARG A 18 -6.83 -26.17 -3.76
N ARG A 19 -7.47 -25.48 -4.72
CA ARG A 19 -8.91 -25.12 -4.75
C ARG A 19 -9.44 -24.54 -3.42
N HIS A 20 -9.18 -23.26 -3.16
CA HIS A 20 -9.88 -22.53 -2.11
C HIS A 20 -11.33 -22.26 -2.55
N SER A 21 -12.19 -23.28 -2.44
CA SER A 21 -13.63 -23.07 -2.49
C SER A 21 -14.01 -22.17 -1.32
N MET A 22 -14.63 -21.03 -1.62
CA MET A 22 -15.06 -20.10 -0.57
C MET A 22 -16.03 -20.79 0.38
N THR A 23 -15.86 -20.53 1.68
CA THR A 23 -16.80 -21.01 2.69
C THR A 23 -18.19 -20.49 2.39
N LYS A 24 -19.23 -21.15 2.90
CA LYS A 24 -20.62 -20.69 2.70
C LYS A 24 -20.80 -19.23 3.16
N SER A 25 -20.25 -18.88 4.32
CA SER A 25 -20.26 -17.51 4.83
C SER A 25 -19.58 -16.50 3.89
N GLN A 26 -18.42 -16.85 3.31
CA GLN A 26 -17.73 -15.99 2.33
C GLN A 26 -18.55 -15.80 1.05
N ARG A 27 -19.22 -16.86 0.58
CA ARG A 27 -20.13 -16.79 -0.57
C ARG A 27 -21.34 -15.93 -0.27
N ASP A 28 -21.93 -16.06 0.91
CA ASP A 28 -23.10 -15.30 1.33
C ASP A 28 -22.74 -13.81 1.49
N GLN A 29 -21.59 -13.47 2.09
CA GLN A 29 -21.09 -12.09 2.15
C GLN A 29 -20.93 -11.50 0.74
N ARG A 30 -20.35 -12.25 -0.20
CA ARG A 30 -20.19 -11.81 -1.57
C ARG A 30 -21.54 -11.62 -2.27
N ALA A 31 -22.45 -12.58 -2.16
CA ALA A 31 -23.78 -12.49 -2.74
C ALA A 31 -24.55 -11.28 -2.19
N ASN A 32 -24.51 -11.08 -0.88
CA ASN A 32 -25.10 -9.94 -0.19
C ASN A 32 -24.50 -8.60 -0.61
N SER A 33 -23.20 -8.55 -0.91
CA SER A 33 -22.54 -7.35 -1.40
C SER A 33 -22.86 -7.01 -2.85
N LEU A 34 -23.34 -7.97 -3.65
CA LEU A 34 -23.66 -7.80 -5.07
C LEU A 34 -25.17 -7.71 -5.35
N ASN A 35 -26.00 -8.11 -4.38
CA ASN A 35 -27.45 -8.02 -4.50
C ASN A 35 -27.92 -6.57 -4.23
N PRO A 36 -28.44 -5.84 -5.24
CA PRO A 36 -28.89 -4.45 -5.06
C PRO A 36 -30.09 -4.29 -4.12
N ASN A 37 -30.86 -5.37 -3.92
CA ASN A 37 -31.99 -5.37 -2.99
C ASN A 37 -31.56 -5.65 -1.54
N ASN A 38 -30.32 -6.08 -1.32
CA ASN A 38 -29.82 -6.38 0.02
C ASN A 38 -29.33 -5.11 0.74
N ILE A 39 -29.63 -5.02 2.04
CA ILE A 39 -29.32 -3.84 2.87
C ILE A 39 -27.81 -3.55 2.89
N ALA A 40 -26.97 -4.59 2.96
CA ALA A 40 -25.52 -4.38 3.01
C ALA A 40 -24.95 -3.75 1.73
N ASN A 41 -25.53 -4.04 0.55
CA ASN A 41 -25.15 -3.40 -0.70
C ASN A 41 -25.55 -1.91 -0.68
N LYS A 42 -26.79 -1.62 -0.26
CA LYS A 42 -27.31 -0.25 -0.13
C LYS A 42 -26.46 0.58 0.83
N SER A 43 -26.24 0.10 2.05
CA SER A 43 -25.38 0.78 3.03
C SER A 43 -23.95 0.97 2.52
N GLY A 44 -23.40 0.00 1.78
CA GLY A 44 -22.10 0.14 1.13
C GLY A 44 -22.05 1.27 0.11
N ASN A 45 -23.09 1.38 -0.73
CA ASN A 45 -23.21 2.44 -1.74
C ASN A 45 -23.44 3.80 -1.11
N ASP A 46 -24.25 3.89 -0.05
CA ASP A 46 -24.50 5.14 0.68
C ASP A 46 -23.22 5.64 1.34
N ASN A 47 -22.49 4.73 2.01
CA ASN A 47 -21.19 5.05 2.60
C ASN A 47 -20.19 5.55 1.55
N ARG A 48 -20.11 4.87 0.40
CA ARG A 48 -19.26 5.32 -0.71
C ARG A 48 -19.68 6.68 -1.24
N SER A 49 -20.98 6.91 -1.41
CA SER A 49 -21.50 8.19 -1.91
C SER A 49 -21.19 9.33 -0.93
N ASN A 50 -21.34 9.09 0.37
CA ASN A 50 -21.00 10.04 1.42
C ASN A 50 -19.50 10.36 1.46
N GLN A 51 -18.63 9.38 1.20
CA GLN A 51 -17.18 9.60 1.07
C GLN A 51 -16.79 10.37 -0.20
N MET A 52 -17.62 10.31 -1.24
CA MET A 52 -17.36 10.98 -2.52
C MET A 52 -18.03 12.34 -2.64
N ASN A 53 -19.00 12.66 -1.79
CA ASN A 53 -19.73 13.92 -1.79
C ASN A 53 -19.00 15.00 -0.96
N PRO A 54 -18.40 16.05 -1.57
CA PRO A 54 -17.66 17.08 -0.85
C PRO A 54 -18.49 17.85 0.19
N ASN A 55 -19.81 17.88 0.03
CA ASN A 55 -20.72 18.55 0.95
C ASN A 55 -21.12 17.67 2.15
N ASN A 56 -20.71 16.40 2.20
CA ASN A 56 -20.98 15.50 3.30
C ASN A 56 -19.78 15.48 4.28
N PRO A 57 -19.99 15.57 5.61
CA PRO A 57 -18.89 15.55 6.59
C PRO A 57 -17.99 14.31 6.51
N ALA A 58 -18.52 13.16 6.10
CA ALA A 58 -17.73 11.92 5.93
C ALA A 58 -16.65 12.04 4.85
N TYR A 59 -16.81 12.95 3.88
CA TYR A 59 -15.82 13.23 2.85
C TYR A 59 -14.50 13.70 3.43
N ASN A 60 -14.52 14.67 4.35
CA ASN A 60 -13.32 15.23 4.93
C ASN A 60 -12.60 14.21 5.84
N SER A 61 -13.35 13.49 6.67
CA SER A 61 -12.82 12.43 7.53
C SER A 61 -12.14 11.30 6.74
N SER A 62 -12.68 10.93 5.58
CA SER A 62 -12.08 9.91 4.72
C SER A 62 -10.74 10.33 4.10
N ARG A 63 -10.53 11.63 3.92
CA ARG A 63 -9.35 12.22 3.27
C ARG A 63 -8.26 12.63 4.25
N GLN A 64 -8.63 12.97 5.48
CA GLN A 64 -7.66 13.29 6.53
C GLN A 64 -6.80 12.07 6.93
N SER A 65 -7.30 10.85 6.76
CA SER A 65 -6.56 9.62 7.07
C SER A 65 -5.37 9.37 6.11
N SER A 66 -5.43 9.84 4.86
CA SER A 66 -4.30 9.74 3.91
C SER A 66 -3.39 10.96 3.92
N GLY A 67 -3.75 12.01 4.67
CA GLY A 67 -2.93 13.20 4.94
C GLY A 67 -1.78 12.96 5.92
N SER A 68 -1.15 11.77 5.88
CA SER A 68 0.11 11.55 6.58
C SER A 68 1.20 12.37 5.87
N SER A 69 1.29 13.64 6.26
CA SER A 69 2.46 14.51 6.10
C SER A 69 3.76 13.86 6.60
N GLY A 70 3.68 12.73 7.32
CA GLY A 70 4.81 11.96 7.81
C GLY A 70 5.62 11.19 6.75
N ARG A 71 5.10 10.96 5.53
CA ARG A 71 5.84 10.17 4.52
C ARG A 71 6.68 10.97 3.54
N TRP A 72 6.36 12.25 3.30
CA TRP A 72 7.23 13.12 2.50
C TRP A 72 8.36 13.74 3.34
N SER A 73 8.12 13.96 4.63
CA SER A 73 9.14 14.43 5.59
C SER A 73 10.14 13.32 5.98
N GLN A 74 9.82 12.05 5.75
CA GLN A 74 10.76 10.95 5.95
C GLN A 74 11.88 11.05 4.90
N ARG A 75 13.08 11.43 5.37
CA ARG A 75 14.31 11.38 4.58
C ARG A 75 14.43 9.99 3.96
N MET A 76 14.71 9.93 2.66
CA MET A 76 14.83 8.69 1.92
C MET A 76 15.92 7.82 2.55
N ASP A 77 15.57 6.60 2.96
CA ASP A 77 16.57 5.64 3.44
C ASP A 77 17.37 5.06 2.27
N THR A 78 18.63 4.73 2.52
CA THR A 78 19.56 4.21 1.49
C THR A 78 19.04 2.95 0.82
N LYS A 79 18.34 2.07 1.56
CA LYS A 79 17.79 0.82 1.04
C LYS A 79 16.61 1.07 0.08
N SER A 80 15.76 2.04 0.39
CA SER A 80 14.68 2.49 -0.49
C SER A 80 15.23 3.17 -1.75
N ALA A 81 16.27 4.00 -1.60
CA ALA A 81 16.98 4.59 -2.74
C ALA A 81 17.55 3.51 -3.68
N SER A 82 18.26 2.51 -3.14
CA SER A 82 18.81 1.41 -3.94
C SER A 82 17.74 0.61 -4.68
N ARG A 83 16.56 0.40 -4.07
CA ARG A 83 15.45 -0.30 -4.74
C ARG A 83 14.89 0.50 -5.91
N ILE A 84 14.71 1.81 -5.74
CA ILE A 84 14.22 2.69 -6.80
C ILE A 84 15.22 2.70 -7.97
N GLN A 85 16.52 2.81 -7.67
CA GLN A 85 17.57 2.78 -8.67
C GLN A 85 17.61 1.45 -9.43
N ALA A 86 17.60 0.32 -8.72
CA ALA A 86 17.60 -1.00 -9.35
C ALA A 86 16.36 -1.21 -10.25
N HIS A 87 15.21 -0.66 -9.86
CA HIS A 87 14.01 -0.70 -10.69
C HIS A 87 14.16 0.13 -11.95
N ALA A 88 14.67 1.36 -11.84
CA ALA A 88 14.91 2.24 -12.99
C ALA A 88 15.89 1.61 -14.00
N ASP A 89 16.96 0.99 -13.51
CA ASP A 89 17.96 0.30 -14.32
C ASP A 89 17.38 -0.95 -15.01
N LYS A 90 16.53 -1.70 -14.30
CA LYS A 90 15.88 -2.89 -14.85
C LYS A 90 14.84 -2.56 -15.92
N THR A 91 14.10 -1.47 -15.77
CA THR A 91 12.99 -1.13 -16.68
C THR A 91 13.37 -0.09 -17.74
N GLY A 92 14.59 0.46 -17.70
CA GLY A 92 15.02 1.53 -18.60
C GLY A 92 14.23 2.84 -18.41
N ALA A 93 13.50 2.99 -17.29
CA ALA A 93 12.71 4.19 -17.02
C ALA A 93 13.61 5.30 -16.44
N ASN A 94 13.31 6.56 -16.77
CA ASN A 94 13.96 7.75 -16.20
C ASN A 94 15.49 7.81 -16.40
N GLN A 95 16.01 7.22 -17.48
CA GLN A 95 17.45 7.20 -17.79
C GLN A 95 18.01 8.62 -18.00
N ASP A 96 17.28 9.48 -18.72
CA ASP A 96 17.67 10.88 -18.93
C ASP A 96 17.74 11.66 -17.61
N PHE A 97 16.78 11.41 -16.70
CA PHE A 97 16.78 12.01 -15.38
C PHE A 97 17.99 11.56 -14.55
N LYS A 98 18.33 10.26 -14.61
CA LYS A 98 19.51 9.71 -13.93
C LYS A 98 20.80 10.32 -14.47
N ALA A 99 20.97 10.38 -15.78
CA ALA A 99 22.15 10.97 -16.42
C ALA A 99 22.30 12.45 -16.06
N ARG A 100 21.21 13.21 -16.09
CA ARG A 100 21.21 14.63 -15.71
C ARG A 100 21.51 14.85 -14.22
N ALA A 101 20.96 14.01 -13.34
CA ALA A 101 21.24 14.08 -11.91
C ALA A 101 22.70 13.76 -11.59
N GLN A 102 23.28 12.74 -12.25
CA GLN A 102 24.69 12.38 -12.09
C GLN A 102 25.62 13.46 -12.63
N SER A 103 25.30 14.04 -13.79
CA SER A 103 26.07 15.15 -14.37
C SER A 103 26.07 16.38 -13.45
N ALA A 104 24.91 16.71 -12.87
CA ALA A 104 24.80 17.81 -11.91
C ALA A 104 25.59 17.55 -10.62
N ALA A 105 25.53 16.32 -10.09
CA ALA A 105 26.31 15.94 -8.91
C ALA A 105 27.82 16.07 -9.16
N LYS A 106 28.31 15.51 -10.28
CA LYS A 106 29.72 15.61 -10.65
C LYS A 106 30.19 17.05 -10.83
N LYS A 107 29.38 17.89 -11.49
CA LYS A 107 29.71 19.31 -11.69
C LYS A 107 29.82 20.08 -10.37
N ASN A 108 29.05 19.70 -9.34
CA ASN A 108 29.17 20.34 -8.02
C ASN A 108 30.45 19.90 -7.30
N GLU A 109 30.84 18.63 -7.40
CA GLU A 109 32.10 18.13 -6.83
C GLU A 109 33.33 18.85 -7.43
N ASP A 110 33.30 19.12 -8.75
CA ASP A 110 34.36 19.85 -9.45
C ASP A 110 34.45 21.34 -9.05
N MET A 111 33.40 21.91 -8.43
CA MET A 111 33.34 23.32 -7.99
C MET A 111 33.65 23.50 -6.50
N ASP A 112 33.58 22.41 -5.72
CA ASP A 112 33.90 22.37 -4.29
C ASP A 112 35.36 21.90 -4.02
N SER A 113 36.18 21.75 -5.08
CA SER A 113 37.59 21.33 -5.08
C SER A 113 38.54 22.52 -5.27
#